data_AF-D4KAI7-F1
#
_entry.id   AF-D4KAI7-F1
#
_cell.length_a   1.000
_cell.length_b   1.000
_cell.length_c   1.000
_cell.angle_alpha   90.00
_cell.angle_beta   90.00
_cell.angle_gamma   90.00
#
_symmetry.space_group_name_H-M   'P 1'
#
loop_
_entity.id
_entity.type
_entity.pdbx_description
1 polymer ?
#
loop_
_entity_poly.entity_id
_entity_poly.type
_entity_poly.pdbx_seq_one_letter_code
_entity_poly.pdbx_strand_id
1 'polypeptide(L)'
;MELFLGVLGETLVDTAKMLPFLFLAYLLIEYIEHRHGERIEALLAGSGRWGAVPGAVLGCVPQCGFSAIASNFYASRVITLGTLMAVYLATSDEAIPLLVSMPTYWDKLAVLMVIKVVYAIVVGFVLDFVLRGVLPKGLRGGYTGHADEVDCHEEHSDAEGNEKPIWQAALRHTLEIFVFIFAFSLVFGMIVEGVGEDVFAEMLGGMGFFQPVVAALVGLIPNCAASVLLTQLYVEGALRFSSLVAGLCTGAGVGLAVLWRANPSWKQNLFITGLTWAAGAFVGVAMQVVVAVFA
;
A
#
# COMPACT_ATOMS: atom_id res chain seq x y z
N MET A 1 -20.51 20.66 -11.85
CA MET A 1 -20.08 21.43 -10.66
C MET A 1 -20.35 20.62 -9.39
N GLU A 2 -21.53 20.00 -9.26
CA GLU A 2 -21.84 18.97 -8.23
C GLU A 2 -20.81 17.82 -8.23
N LEU A 3 -20.52 17.21 -9.38
CA LEU A 3 -19.55 16.09 -9.51
C LEU A 3 -18.15 16.45 -8.97
N PHE A 4 -17.63 17.61 -9.39
CA PHE A 4 -16.31 18.09 -8.95
C PHE A 4 -16.27 18.37 -7.44
N LEU A 5 -17.34 18.97 -6.90
CA LEU A 5 -17.42 19.28 -5.47
C LEU A 5 -17.57 18.00 -4.63
N GLY A 6 -18.24 16.96 -5.15
CA GLY A 6 -18.33 15.63 -4.55
C GLY A 6 -16.96 14.96 -4.42
N VAL A 7 -16.27 14.74 -5.55
CA VAL A 7 -14.91 14.14 -5.56
C VAL A 7 -13.95 14.92 -4.67
N LEU A 8 -13.99 16.26 -4.73
CA LEU A 8 -13.12 17.12 -3.94
C LEU A 8 -13.40 16.96 -2.45
N GLY A 9 -14.66 16.90 -2.04
CA GLY A 9 -15.06 16.71 -0.64
C GLY A 9 -14.60 15.36 -0.09
N GLU A 10 -14.86 14.28 -0.82
CA GLU A 10 -14.47 12.92 -0.41
C GLU A 10 -12.95 12.76 -0.34
N THR A 11 -12.25 13.16 -1.40
CA THR A 11 -10.79 13.11 -1.46
C THR A 11 -10.16 13.93 -0.32
N LEU A 12 -10.73 15.09 0.00
CA LEU A 12 -10.22 15.95 1.07
C LEU A 12 -10.44 15.34 2.44
N VAL A 13 -11.64 14.79 2.70
CA VAL A 13 -11.96 14.13 3.97
C VAL A 13 -11.07 12.91 4.19
N ASP A 14 -10.89 12.08 3.16
CA ASP A 14 -10.09 10.86 3.27
C ASP A 14 -8.61 11.18 3.43
N THR A 15 -8.09 12.16 2.69
CA THR A 15 -6.71 12.62 2.88
C THR A 15 -6.52 13.27 4.25
N ALA A 16 -7.47 14.07 4.72
CA ALA A 16 -7.41 14.75 6.02
C ALA A 16 -7.40 13.76 7.20
N LYS A 17 -8.16 12.66 7.12
CA LYS A 17 -8.14 11.58 8.14
C LYS A 17 -6.77 10.90 8.24
N MET A 18 -6.01 10.84 7.15
CA MET A 18 -4.65 10.28 7.14
C MET A 18 -3.61 11.20 7.77
N LEU A 19 -3.82 12.51 7.73
CA LEU A 19 -2.86 13.54 8.16
C LEU A 19 -2.38 13.37 9.62
N PRO A 20 -3.24 13.19 10.65
CA PRO A 20 -2.77 13.01 12.03
C PRO A 20 -1.95 11.73 12.22
N PHE A 21 -2.28 10.66 11.49
CA PHE A 21 -1.54 9.41 11.54
C PHE A 21 -0.18 9.52 10.83
N LEU A 22 -0.16 10.13 9.64
CA LEU A 22 1.07 10.38 8.88
C LEU A 22 2.02 11.30 9.64
N PHE A 23 1.51 12.38 10.24
CA PHE A 23 2.28 13.28 11.09
C PHE A 23 2.89 12.55 12.29
N LEU A 24 2.11 11.73 12.99
CA LEU A 24 2.60 10.93 14.12
C LEU A 24 3.68 9.94 13.67
N ALA A 25 3.54 9.34 12.50
CA ALA A 25 4.52 8.43 11.94
C ALA A 25 5.83 9.13 11.60
N TYR A 26 5.79 10.28 10.93
CA TYR A 26 6.98 11.07 10.65
C TYR A 26 7.64 11.58 11.92
N LEU A 27 6.85 12.07 12.87
CA LEU A 27 7.35 12.48 14.18
C LEU A 27 8.02 11.31 14.90
N LEU A 28 7.50 10.09 14.77
CA LEU A 28 8.11 8.88 15.32
C LEU A 28 9.40 8.50 14.59
N ILE A 29 9.44 8.57 13.25
CA ILE A 29 10.65 8.33 12.44
C ILE A 29 11.74 9.33 12.85
N GLU A 30 11.43 10.62 12.86
CA GLU A 30 12.40 11.68 13.12
C GLU A 30 12.81 11.72 14.60
N TYR A 31 11.91 11.38 15.52
CA TYR A 31 12.25 11.19 16.93
C TYR A 31 13.19 9.99 17.15
N ILE A 32 12.97 8.89 16.42
CA ILE A 32 13.86 7.71 16.46
C ILE A 32 15.23 8.07 15.91
N GLU A 33 15.26 8.80 14.80
CA GLU A 33 16.49 9.27 14.12
C GLU A 33 17.30 10.20 15.03
N HIS A 34 16.66 11.16 15.70
CA HIS A 34 17.35 12.13 16.56
C HIS A 34 17.83 11.57 17.90
N ARG A 35 17.11 10.63 18.52
CA ARG A 35 17.48 10.13 19.87
C ARG A 35 18.21 8.80 19.84
N HIS A 36 17.80 7.86 18.99
CA HIS A 36 17.95 6.43 19.27
C HIS A 36 18.29 5.60 18.02
N GLY A 37 19.20 6.12 17.18
CA GLY A 37 19.72 5.43 15.99
C GLY A 37 20.06 3.97 16.25
N GLU A 38 20.83 3.63 17.28
CA GLU A 38 21.33 2.24 17.41
C GLU A 38 20.38 1.22 18.09
N ARG A 39 19.52 1.63 19.03
CA ARG A 39 18.76 0.66 19.88
C ARG A 39 17.40 0.25 19.32
N ILE A 40 16.67 1.19 18.71
CA ILE A 40 15.38 0.88 18.07
C ILE A 40 15.62 0.25 16.71
N GLU A 41 16.67 0.69 16.00
CA GLU A 41 17.17 0.02 14.82
C GLU A 41 17.63 -1.41 15.14
N ALA A 42 18.26 -1.69 16.29
CA ALA A 42 18.56 -3.07 16.72
C ALA A 42 17.32 -3.90 17.12
N LEU A 43 16.23 -3.29 17.59
CA LEU A 43 14.98 -3.99 17.93
C LEU A 43 14.10 -4.24 16.69
N LEU A 44 14.00 -3.27 15.78
CA LEU A 44 13.39 -3.48 14.47
C LEU A 44 14.28 -4.36 13.57
N ALA A 45 15.61 -4.28 13.67
CA ALA A 45 16.55 -5.25 13.08
C ALA A 45 16.51 -6.62 13.73
N GLY A 46 16.16 -6.66 15.02
CA GLY A 46 15.90 -7.89 15.77
C GLY A 46 14.68 -8.65 15.25
N SER A 47 13.74 -7.99 14.57
CA SER A 47 12.63 -8.68 13.87
C SER A 47 13.10 -9.42 12.60
N GLY A 48 14.32 -9.13 12.13
CA GLY A 48 15.07 -9.91 11.16
C GLY A 48 14.26 -10.30 9.93
N ARG A 49 14.46 -11.53 9.46
CA ARG A 49 13.78 -12.08 8.28
C ARG A 49 12.28 -12.34 8.52
N TRP A 50 11.79 -12.15 9.74
CA TRP A 50 10.43 -12.47 10.15
C TRP A 50 9.47 -11.27 10.07
N GLY A 51 9.94 -10.11 9.62
CA GLY A 51 9.15 -8.87 9.48
C GLY A 51 7.88 -9.01 8.64
N ALA A 52 7.81 -9.98 7.72
CA ALA A 52 6.62 -10.28 6.93
C ALA A 52 5.39 -10.65 7.79
N VAL A 53 5.58 -11.31 8.94
CA VAL A 53 4.47 -11.71 9.83
C VAL A 53 3.83 -10.51 10.52
N PRO A 54 4.55 -9.67 11.29
CA PRO A 54 3.97 -8.47 11.88
C PRO A 54 3.53 -7.48 10.79
N GLY A 55 4.23 -7.41 9.64
CA GLY A 55 3.82 -6.59 8.50
C GLY A 55 2.45 -6.96 7.95
N ALA A 56 2.20 -8.26 7.70
CA ALA A 56 0.89 -8.72 7.22
C ALA A 56 -0.23 -8.50 8.25
N VAL A 57 0.05 -8.67 9.54
CA VAL A 57 -0.93 -8.40 10.60
C VAL A 57 -1.26 -6.92 10.68
N LEU A 58 -0.25 -6.04 10.61
CA LEU A 58 -0.46 -4.59 10.57
C LEU A 58 -1.22 -4.14 9.32
N GLY A 59 -0.99 -4.80 8.18
CA GLY A 59 -1.75 -4.55 6.95
C GLY A 59 -3.24 -4.90 7.06
N CYS A 60 -3.68 -5.67 8.06
CA CYS A 60 -5.11 -5.95 8.25
C CYS A 60 -5.86 -4.82 8.94
N VAL A 61 -5.15 -3.87 9.56
CA VAL A 61 -5.78 -2.75 10.23
C VAL A 61 -6.38 -1.86 9.14
N PRO A 62 -7.70 -1.54 9.19
CA PRO A 62 -8.38 -0.79 8.15
C PRO A 62 -7.99 0.69 8.23
N GLN A 63 -6.76 1.00 7.82
CA GLN A 63 -6.18 2.33 7.89
C GLN A 63 -5.03 2.45 6.89
N CYS A 64 -5.30 3.18 5.81
CA CYS A 64 -4.40 3.49 4.69
C CYS A 64 -3.09 4.17 5.08
N GLY A 65 -3.00 4.69 6.31
CA GLY A 65 -1.76 5.17 6.88
C GLY A 65 -0.68 4.09 7.05
N PHE A 66 -1.02 2.83 7.38
CA PHE A 66 0.01 1.81 7.66
C PHE A 66 0.84 1.44 6.42
N SER A 67 0.21 1.40 5.24
CA SER A 67 0.93 1.18 3.99
C SER A 67 1.80 2.39 3.61
N ALA A 68 1.40 3.61 3.94
CA ALA A 68 2.24 4.81 3.82
C ALA A 68 3.49 4.71 4.72
N ILE A 69 3.33 4.34 5.99
CA ILE A 69 4.45 4.15 6.93
C ILE A 69 5.41 3.09 6.41
N ALA A 70 4.91 1.94 5.97
CA ALA A 70 5.74 0.87 5.44
C ALA A 70 6.56 1.35 4.23
N SER A 71 5.96 2.17 3.38
CA SER A 71 6.64 2.75 2.20
C SER A 71 7.79 3.67 2.59
N ASN A 72 7.58 4.50 3.63
CA ASN A 72 8.63 5.37 4.17
C ASN A 72 9.74 4.56 4.84
N PHE A 73 9.41 3.59 5.68
CA PHE A 73 10.41 2.73 6.29
C PHE A 73 11.21 1.93 5.27
N TYR A 74 10.59 1.56 4.15
CA TYR A 74 11.32 0.91 3.06
C TYR A 74 12.25 1.89 2.34
N ALA A 75 11.78 3.12 2.07
CA ALA A 75 12.60 4.19 1.48
C ALA A 75 13.83 4.52 2.36
N SER A 76 13.62 4.61 3.68
CA SER A 76 14.68 4.79 4.70
C SER A 76 15.48 3.50 4.99
N ARG A 77 15.27 2.41 4.23
CA ARG A 77 15.97 1.11 4.37
C ARG A 77 15.81 0.39 5.72
N VAL A 78 14.85 0.80 6.56
CA VAL A 78 14.54 0.21 7.87
C VAL A 78 13.88 -1.18 7.72
N ILE A 79 13.00 -1.36 6.72
CA ILE A 79 12.32 -2.63 6.46
C ILE A 79 12.77 -3.28 5.15
N THR A 80 12.58 -4.59 5.04
CA THR A 80 12.88 -5.38 3.84
C THR A 80 11.79 -5.24 2.78
N LEU A 81 12.14 -5.59 1.53
CA LEU A 81 11.15 -5.73 0.46
C LEU A 81 10.06 -6.73 0.80
N GLY A 82 10.38 -7.88 1.41
CA GLY A 82 9.39 -8.87 1.80
C GLY A 82 8.41 -8.35 2.85
N THR A 83 8.88 -7.53 3.79
CA THR A 83 8.01 -6.88 4.79
C THR A 83 7.08 -5.85 4.13
N LEU A 84 7.60 -5.00 3.24
CA LEU A 84 6.78 -4.06 2.47
C LEU A 84 5.68 -4.76 1.68
N MET A 85 6.05 -5.83 0.96
CA MET A 85 5.13 -6.61 0.16
C MET A 85 4.08 -7.32 1.01
N ALA A 86 4.45 -7.80 2.20
CA ALA A 86 3.49 -8.39 3.14
C ALA A 86 2.47 -7.36 3.65
N VAL A 87 2.89 -6.13 3.93
CA VAL A 87 1.96 -5.05 4.28
C VAL A 87 1.01 -4.78 3.11
N TYR A 88 1.55 -4.50 1.91
CA TYR A 88 0.76 -4.16 0.73
C TYR A 88 -0.28 -5.22 0.35
N LEU A 89 0.13 -6.50 0.33
CA LEU A 89 -0.77 -7.59 -0.04
C LEU A 89 -1.85 -7.85 1.02
N ALA A 90 -1.62 -7.47 2.28
CA ALA A 90 -2.61 -7.62 3.35
C ALA A 90 -3.57 -6.42 3.45
N THR A 91 -3.14 -5.21 3.07
CA THR A 91 -3.92 -3.96 3.11
C THR A 91 -5.29 -4.11 2.46
N SER A 92 -6.36 -3.76 3.19
CA SER A 92 -7.76 -3.92 2.76
C SER A 92 -8.68 -2.82 3.30
N ASP A 93 -8.17 -1.59 3.40
CA ASP A 93 -8.67 -0.54 4.29
C ASP A 93 -10.19 -0.28 4.21
N GLU A 94 -10.72 0.03 3.02
CA GLU A 94 -12.15 0.36 2.85
C GLU A 94 -13.03 -0.84 2.47
N ALA A 95 -12.42 -1.95 2.04
CA ALA A 95 -13.16 -3.16 1.71
C ALA A 95 -13.71 -3.84 2.97
N ILE A 96 -12.97 -3.78 4.09
CA ILE A 96 -13.39 -4.38 5.36
C ILE A 96 -14.64 -3.68 5.92
N PRO A 97 -14.68 -2.35 6.14
CA PRO A 97 -15.88 -1.68 6.64
C PRO A 97 -17.10 -1.90 5.76
N LEU A 98 -16.92 -1.86 4.43
CA LEU A 98 -18.02 -2.06 3.49
C LEU A 98 -18.60 -3.47 3.58
N LEU A 99 -17.78 -4.52 3.56
CA LEU A 99 -18.27 -5.90 3.67
C LEU A 99 -18.82 -6.22 5.07
N VAL A 100 -18.29 -5.59 6.14
CA VAL A 100 -18.84 -5.72 7.50
C VAL A 100 -20.25 -5.14 7.58
N SER A 101 -20.55 -4.07 6.83
CA SER A 101 -21.89 -3.47 6.80
C SER A 101 -22.97 -4.39 6.22
N MET A 102 -22.58 -5.48 5.54
CA MET A 102 -23.47 -6.44 4.90
C MET A 102 -23.34 -7.84 5.53
N PRO A 103 -24.26 -8.24 6.43
CA PRO A 103 -24.16 -9.52 7.18
C PRO A 103 -24.03 -10.76 6.30
N THR A 104 -24.62 -10.75 5.10
CA THR A 104 -24.58 -11.86 4.14
C THR A 104 -23.17 -12.20 3.65
N TYR A 105 -22.23 -11.25 3.72
CA TYR A 105 -20.87 -11.41 3.19
C TYR A 105 -19.81 -11.69 4.25
N TRP A 106 -20.18 -11.84 5.52
CA TRP A 106 -19.22 -12.04 6.62
C TRP A 106 -18.36 -13.29 6.46
N ASP A 107 -18.94 -14.38 5.97
CA ASP A 107 -18.18 -15.61 5.66
C ASP A 107 -17.14 -15.36 4.57
N LYS A 108 -17.51 -14.60 3.53
CA LYS A 108 -16.62 -14.25 2.42
C LYS A 108 -15.53 -13.29 2.86
N LEU A 109 -15.85 -12.34 3.73
CA LEU A 109 -14.89 -11.42 4.34
C LEU A 109 -13.86 -12.16 5.18
N ALA A 110 -14.30 -13.08 6.05
CA ALA A 110 -13.38 -13.88 6.86
C ALA A 110 -12.42 -14.70 6.00
N VAL A 111 -12.94 -15.36 4.95
CA VAL A 111 -12.13 -16.11 3.99
C VAL A 111 -11.16 -15.21 3.24
N LEU A 112 -11.63 -14.04 2.78
CA LEU A 112 -10.81 -13.04 2.10
C LEU A 112 -9.62 -12.62 2.99
N MET A 113 -9.89 -12.26 4.25
CA MET A 113 -8.85 -11.81 5.18
C MET A 113 -7.82 -12.90 5.47
N VAL A 114 -8.27 -14.14 5.72
CA VAL A 114 -7.36 -15.27 5.97
C VAL A 114 -6.47 -15.53 4.75
N ILE A 115 -7.06 -15.57 3.55
CA ILE A 115 -6.30 -15.77 2.31
C ILE A 115 -5.26 -14.66 2.14
N LYS A 116 -5.66 -13.39 2.32
CA LYS A 116 -4.75 -12.25 2.16
C LYS A 116 -3.59 -12.29 3.14
N VAL A 117 -3.85 -12.53 4.42
CA VAL A 117 -2.79 -12.61 5.45
C VAL A 117 -1.83 -13.75 5.17
N VAL A 118 -2.36 -14.96 4.94
CA VAL A 118 -1.50 -16.13 4.69
C VAL A 118 -0.68 -15.94 3.42
N TYR A 119 -1.31 -15.43 2.35
CA TYR A 119 -0.64 -15.17 1.09
C TYR A 119 0.44 -14.08 1.22
N ALA A 120 0.12 -12.98 1.89
CA ALA A 120 1.05 -11.89 2.15
C ALA A 120 2.28 -12.36 2.94
N ILE A 121 2.06 -13.16 3.98
CA ILE A 121 3.13 -13.80 4.77
C ILE A 121 4.00 -14.67 3.86
N VAL A 122 3.40 -15.55 3.07
CA VAL A 122 4.12 -16.46 2.17
C VAL A 122 4.95 -15.68 1.15
N VAL A 123 4.37 -14.67 0.49
CA VAL A 123 5.10 -13.83 -0.48
C VAL A 123 6.24 -13.08 0.20
N GLY A 124 6.00 -12.49 1.37
CA GLY A 124 7.03 -11.82 2.14
C GLY A 124 8.20 -12.74 2.51
N PHE A 125 7.91 -13.96 3.00
CA PHE A 125 8.92 -14.97 3.29
C PHE A 125 9.68 -15.42 2.04
N VAL A 126 9.00 -15.65 0.92
CA VAL A 126 9.64 -16.03 -0.34
C VAL A 126 10.61 -14.94 -0.80
N LEU A 127 10.24 -13.67 -0.69
CA LEU A 127 11.12 -12.56 -1.04
C LEU A 127 12.34 -12.45 -0.11
N ASP A 128 12.12 -12.57 1.20
CA ASP A 128 13.19 -12.36 2.21
C ASP A 128 14.09 -13.58 2.43
N PHE A 129 13.63 -14.80 2.14
CA PHE A 129 14.41 -16.04 2.31
C PHE A 129 14.85 -16.66 1.00
N VAL A 130 13.97 -16.80 0.02
CA VAL A 130 14.22 -17.60 -1.19
C VAL A 130 14.82 -16.74 -2.30
N LEU A 131 14.16 -15.62 -2.62
CA LEU A 131 14.58 -14.74 -3.72
C LEU A 131 15.66 -13.74 -3.30
N ARG A 132 16.04 -13.72 -2.02
CA ARG A 132 17.11 -12.84 -1.51
C ARG A 132 18.41 -12.99 -2.29
N GLY A 133 18.80 -14.21 -2.68
CA GLY A 133 20.02 -14.45 -3.45
C GLY A 133 19.99 -13.84 -4.86
N VAL A 134 18.80 -13.77 -5.47
CA VAL A 134 18.57 -13.32 -6.85
C VAL A 134 18.28 -11.81 -6.90
N LEU A 135 17.66 -11.26 -5.85
CA LEU A 135 17.33 -9.86 -5.76
C LEU A 135 18.60 -8.98 -5.72
N PRO A 136 18.65 -7.87 -6.49
CA PRO A 136 19.75 -6.91 -6.43
C PRO A 136 19.96 -6.37 -5.02
N LYS A 137 21.21 -6.13 -4.60
CA LYS A 137 21.52 -5.60 -3.27
C LYS A 137 20.74 -4.32 -2.94
N GLY A 138 20.54 -3.44 -3.92
CA GLY A 138 19.76 -2.20 -3.78
C GLY A 138 18.25 -2.37 -3.64
N LEU A 139 17.67 -3.55 -3.93
CA LEU A 139 16.24 -3.84 -3.77
C LEU A 139 15.91 -4.62 -2.50
N ARG A 140 16.90 -5.20 -1.82
CA ARG A 140 16.65 -6.09 -0.69
C ARG A 140 15.97 -5.34 0.47
N GLY A 141 16.28 -4.06 0.64
CA GLY A 141 15.97 -3.34 1.87
C GLY A 141 16.67 -3.99 3.07
N GLY A 142 16.85 -3.24 4.15
CA GLY A 142 17.36 -3.78 5.41
C GLY A 142 18.86 -3.63 5.69
N TYR A 143 19.11 -3.18 6.92
CA TYR A 143 20.15 -3.51 7.91
C TYR A 143 21.64 -3.38 7.55
N THR A 144 21.99 -2.71 6.46
CA THR A 144 23.38 -2.26 6.22
C THR A 144 23.48 -0.80 5.86
N GLY A 145 22.38 -0.05 5.92
CA GLY A 145 22.44 1.40 5.79
C GLY A 145 22.83 1.98 7.15
N HIS A 146 24.00 2.60 7.24
CA HIS A 146 24.13 3.70 8.19
C HIS A 146 23.15 4.78 7.73
N ALA A 147 22.33 5.31 8.64
CA ALA A 147 21.47 6.45 8.36
C ALA A 147 22.27 7.65 7.80
N ASP A 148 23.59 7.68 8.01
CA ASP A 148 24.52 8.66 7.42
C ASP A 148 24.63 8.62 5.88
N GLU A 149 24.14 7.57 5.20
CA GLU A 149 24.17 7.47 3.73
C GLU A 149 22.79 7.55 3.05
N VAL A 150 21.71 7.78 3.81
CA VAL A 150 20.44 8.22 3.21
C VAL A 150 20.51 9.73 3.09
N ASP A 151 21.12 10.17 1.98
CA ASP A 151 21.08 11.54 1.48
C ASP A 151 19.62 11.88 1.12
N CYS A 152 18.80 12.10 2.15
CA CYS A 152 17.70 13.03 2.08
C CYS A 152 18.35 14.38 1.88
N HIS A 153 18.49 14.78 0.61
CA HIS A 153 18.88 16.11 0.19
C HIS A 153 17.94 17.17 0.79
N GLU A 154 18.15 17.55 2.03
CA GLU A 154 18.02 18.94 2.47
C GLU A 154 19.19 19.16 3.43
N GLU A 155 20.18 19.90 2.94
CA GLU A 155 21.21 20.52 3.77
C GLU A 155 20.56 21.08 5.04
N HIS A 156 20.88 20.49 6.21
CA HIS A 156 20.58 21.06 7.52
C HIS A 156 21.48 22.27 7.77
N SER A 157 21.46 23.24 6.87
CA SER A 157 22.15 24.51 7.02
C SER A 157 21.37 25.60 6.29
N ASP A 158 20.56 26.33 7.05
CA ASP A 158 20.38 27.73 6.72
C ASP A 158 21.77 28.41 6.74
N ALA A 159 21.95 29.51 6.00
CA ALA A 159 23.20 30.27 5.91
C ALA A 159 23.75 30.82 7.26
N GLU A 160 23.09 30.48 8.38
CA GLU A 160 23.35 30.92 9.75
C GLU A 160 23.49 29.77 10.78
N GLY A 161 23.49 28.49 10.36
CA GLY A 161 23.97 27.38 11.20
C GLY A 161 23.14 27.00 12.44
N ASN A 162 21.80 27.12 12.40
CA ASN A 162 20.93 26.65 13.50
C ASN A 162 20.06 25.44 13.09
N GLU A 163 19.93 24.45 13.99
CA GLU A 163 19.07 23.27 13.83
C GLU A 163 17.58 23.67 13.80
N LYS A 164 16.87 23.36 12.72
CA LYS A 164 15.40 23.55 12.65
C LYS A 164 14.72 22.59 13.63
N PRO A 165 13.64 23.01 14.32
CA PRO A 165 12.99 22.14 15.28
C PRO A 165 12.32 20.96 14.56
N ILE A 166 12.58 19.74 15.04
CA ILE A 166 12.12 18.43 14.52
C ILE A 166 10.65 18.42 14.07
N TRP A 167 9.76 19.11 14.80
CA TRP A 167 8.33 19.15 14.46
C TRP A 167 8.03 19.93 13.18
N GLN A 168 8.84 20.93 12.83
CA GLN A 168 8.65 21.77 11.66
C GLN A 168 9.08 21.07 10.37
N ALA A 169 10.17 20.28 10.43
CA ALA A 169 10.63 19.44 9.34
C ALA A 169 9.63 18.32 9.05
N ALA A 170 9.23 17.57 10.08
CA ALA A 170 8.19 16.53 9.99
C ALA A 170 6.87 17.08 9.42
N LEU A 171 6.43 18.28 9.86
CA LEU A 171 5.19 18.90 9.37
C LEU A 171 5.30 19.29 7.89
N ARG A 172 6.44 19.81 7.43
CA ARG A 172 6.66 20.19 6.03
C ARG A 172 6.63 18.97 5.11
N HIS A 173 7.35 17.91 5.46
CA HIS A 173 7.35 16.66 4.70
C HIS A 173 5.96 15.99 4.70
N THR A 174 5.27 16.01 5.84
CA THR A 174 3.89 15.50 5.94
C THR A 174 2.96 16.28 5.00
N LEU A 175 3.03 17.61 5.00
CA LEU A 175 2.20 18.47 4.15
C LEU A 175 2.51 18.30 2.66
N GLU A 176 3.78 18.18 2.28
CA GLU A 176 4.17 18.00 0.89
C GLU A 176 3.66 16.69 0.31
N ILE A 177 3.79 15.59 1.09
CA ILE A 177 3.26 14.28 0.70
C ILE A 177 1.74 14.27 0.71
N PHE A 178 1.13 14.93 1.70
CA PHE A 178 -0.32 15.12 1.73
C PHE A 178 -0.83 15.81 0.47
N VAL A 179 -0.20 16.92 0.05
CA VAL A 179 -0.58 17.66 -1.17
C VAL A 179 -0.41 16.78 -2.40
N PHE A 180 0.69 16.03 -2.49
CA PHE A 180 0.93 15.10 -3.60
C PHE A 180 -0.14 14.00 -3.68
N ILE A 181 -0.44 13.33 -2.56
CA ILE A 181 -1.47 12.29 -2.48
C ILE A 181 -2.84 12.90 -2.82
N PHE A 182 -3.18 14.04 -2.22
CA PHE A 182 -4.44 14.72 -2.47
C PHE A 182 -4.61 15.05 -3.96
N ALA A 183 -3.61 15.66 -4.58
CA ALA A 183 -3.66 16.02 -6.01
C ALA A 183 -3.77 14.78 -6.90
N PHE A 184 -2.98 13.73 -6.61
CA PHE A 184 -3.01 12.49 -7.38
C PHE A 184 -4.37 11.78 -7.24
N SER A 185 -4.86 11.61 -6.01
CA SER A 185 -6.16 11.00 -5.72
C SER A 185 -7.31 11.78 -6.33
N LEU A 186 -7.25 13.13 -6.34
CA LEU A 186 -8.27 13.97 -6.97
C LEU A 186 -8.33 13.76 -8.48
N VAL A 187 -7.16 13.75 -9.15
CA VAL A 187 -7.07 13.52 -10.59
C VAL A 187 -7.60 12.13 -10.95
N PHE A 188 -7.17 11.10 -10.23
CA PHE A 188 -7.63 9.73 -10.47
C PHE A 188 -9.11 9.54 -10.13
N GLY A 189 -9.59 10.13 -9.05
CA GLY A 189 -11.01 10.10 -8.67
C GLY A 189 -11.89 10.70 -9.77
N MET A 190 -11.51 11.87 -10.32
CA MET A 190 -12.22 12.46 -11.45
C MET A 190 -12.20 11.59 -12.70
N ILE A 191 -11.09 10.90 -12.98
CA ILE A 191 -11.00 9.98 -14.12
C ILE A 191 -11.95 8.79 -13.92
N VAL A 192 -11.94 8.16 -12.73
CA VAL A 192 -12.77 7.00 -12.43
C VAL A 192 -14.25 7.36 -12.48
N GLU A 193 -14.67 8.45 -11.85
CA GLU A 193 -16.06 8.91 -11.88
C GLU A 193 -16.49 9.37 -13.28
N GLY A 194 -15.57 9.95 -14.06
CA GLY A 194 -15.82 10.33 -15.45
C GLY A 194 -15.92 9.14 -16.43
N VAL A 195 -15.20 8.04 -16.16
CA VAL A 195 -15.31 6.78 -16.94
C VAL A 195 -16.57 6.01 -16.55
N GLY A 196 -16.97 6.07 -15.28
CA GLY A 196 -18.20 5.47 -14.76
C GLY A 196 -18.05 4.00 -14.37
N GLU A 197 -18.76 3.60 -13.32
CA GLU A 197 -18.73 2.24 -12.77
C GLU A 197 -19.26 1.20 -13.78
N ASP A 198 -20.24 1.59 -14.60
CA ASP A 198 -20.84 0.73 -15.63
C ASP A 198 -19.82 0.26 -16.67
N VAL A 199 -18.90 1.15 -17.09
CA VAL A 199 -17.84 0.80 -18.05
C VAL A 199 -16.86 -0.18 -17.42
N PHE A 200 -16.50 0.02 -16.14
CA PHE A 200 -15.67 -0.93 -15.41
C PHE A 200 -16.38 -2.28 -15.27
N ALA A 201 -17.68 -2.30 -14.96
CA ALA A 201 -18.49 -3.50 -14.84
C ALA A 201 -18.55 -4.28 -16.16
N GLU A 202 -18.83 -3.61 -17.28
CA GLU A 202 -18.87 -4.23 -18.61
C GLU A 202 -17.50 -4.74 -19.04
N MET A 203 -16.44 -3.94 -18.87
CA MET A 203 -15.07 -4.36 -19.17
C MET A 203 -14.68 -5.59 -18.34
N LEU A 204 -14.88 -5.55 -17.02
CA LEU A 204 -14.56 -6.65 -16.11
C LEU A 204 -15.41 -7.89 -16.37
N GLY A 205 -16.71 -7.72 -16.64
CA GLY A 205 -17.64 -8.80 -16.95
C GLY A 205 -17.31 -9.51 -18.27
N GLY A 206 -16.86 -8.78 -19.29
CA GLY A 206 -16.51 -9.33 -20.60
C GLY A 206 -15.21 -10.13 -20.65
N MET A 207 -14.33 -10.00 -19.67
CA MET A 207 -12.97 -10.56 -19.71
C MET A 207 -12.83 -12.01 -19.22
N GLY A 208 -13.90 -12.61 -18.67
CA GLY A 208 -13.97 -14.03 -18.33
C GLY A 208 -12.80 -14.55 -17.48
N PHE A 209 -11.82 -15.19 -18.14
CA PHE A 209 -10.63 -15.74 -17.47
C PHE A 209 -9.60 -14.68 -17.05
N PHE A 210 -9.51 -13.55 -17.77
CA PHE A 210 -8.53 -12.49 -17.48
C PHE A 210 -9.01 -11.46 -16.46
N GLN A 211 -10.23 -11.63 -15.94
CA GLN A 211 -10.84 -10.71 -14.98
C GLN A 211 -9.95 -10.41 -13.75
N PRO A 212 -9.24 -11.39 -13.12
CA PRO A 212 -8.38 -11.09 -11.98
C PRO A 212 -7.15 -10.25 -12.34
N VAL A 213 -6.62 -10.40 -13.55
CA VAL A 213 -5.43 -9.68 -14.03
C VAL A 213 -5.74 -8.19 -14.17
N VAL A 214 -6.92 -7.86 -14.68
CA VAL A 214 -7.35 -6.47 -14.83
C VAL A 214 -7.89 -5.89 -13.52
N ALA A 215 -8.58 -6.67 -12.70
CA ALA A 215 -8.92 -6.24 -11.34
C ALA A 215 -7.67 -5.87 -10.52
N ALA A 216 -6.57 -6.63 -10.69
CA ALA A 216 -5.27 -6.30 -10.12
C ALA A 216 -4.67 -4.98 -10.67
N LEU A 217 -4.92 -4.62 -11.93
CA LEU A 217 -4.52 -3.31 -12.45
C LEU A 217 -5.35 -2.17 -11.83
N VAL A 218 -6.66 -2.37 -11.69
CA VAL A 218 -7.54 -1.39 -11.03
C VAL A 218 -7.14 -1.21 -9.56
N GLY A 219 -6.78 -2.29 -8.88
CA GLY A 219 -6.33 -2.22 -7.48
C GLY A 219 -4.99 -1.52 -7.28
N LEU A 220 -4.12 -1.41 -8.30
CA LEU A 220 -2.89 -0.62 -8.20
C LEU A 220 -3.13 0.89 -8.10
N ILE A 221 -4.36 1.37 -8.38
CA ILE A 221 -4.70 2.78 -8.24
C ILE A 221 -4.52 3.14 -6.75
N PRO A 222 -3.59 4.05 -6.41
CA PRO A 222 -3.26 4.38 -5.03
C PRO A 222 -4.31 5.31 -4.40
N ASN A 223 -5.54 4.82 -4.32
CA ASN A 223 -6.70 5.48 -3.76
C ASN A 223 -7.58 4.43 -3.05
N CYS A 224 -8.20 4.84 -1.95
CA CYS A 224 -9.23 4.10 -1.25
C CYS A 224 -10.45 3.77 -2.15
N ALA A 225 -10.81 4.67 -3.06
CA ALA A 225 -11.96 4.51 -3.96
C ALA A 225 -11.90 3.25 -4.84
N ALA A 226 -10.71 2.84 -5.28
CA ALA A 226 -10.55 1.62 -6.09
C ALA A 226 -10.95 0.35 -5.32
N SER A 227 -10.67 0.30 -4.02
CA SER A 227 -11.07 -0.83 -3.16
C SER A 227 -12.58 -0.86 -2.93
N VAL A 228 -13.21 0.32 -2.78
CA VAL A 228 -14.66 0.47 -2.67
C VAL A 228 -15.35 -0.01 -3.95
N LEU A 229 -14.93 0.51 -5.11
CA LEU A 229 -15.45 0.14 -6.43
C LEU A 229 -15.40 -1.37 -6.67
N LEU A 230 -14.23 -2.00 -6.47
CA LEU A 230 -14.07 -3.45 -6.64
C LEU A 230 -14.99 -4.25 -5.71
N THR A 231 -15.20 -3.74 -4.50
CA THR A 231 -16.07 -4.40 -3.51
C THR A 231 -17.55 -4.25 -3.89
N GLN A 232 -17.97 -3.08 -4.38
CA GLN A 232 -19.34 -2.85 -4.88
C GLN A 232 -19.66 -3.74 -6.09
N LEU A 233 -18.78 -3.76 -7.09
CA LEU A 233 -18.93 -4.61 -8.26
C LEU A 233 -18.98 -6.11 -7.90
N TYR A 234 -18.34 -6.53 -6.81
CA TYR A 234 -18.48 -7.89 -6.29
C TYR A 234 -19.84 -8.14 -5.64
N VAL A 235 -20.31 -7.20 -4.82
CA VAL A 235 -21.62 -7.28 -4.15
C VAL A 235 -22.77 -7.31 -5.17
N GLU A 236 -22.63 -6.57 -6.27
CA GLU A 236 -23.58 -6.54 -7.40
C GLU A 236 -23.51 -7.78 -8.29
N GLY A 237 -22.51 -8.64 -8.09
CA GLY A 237 -22.33 -9.88 -8.84
C GLY A 237 -21.62 -9.72 -10.19
N ALA A 238 -21.14 -8.52 -10.52
CA ALA A 238 -20.33 -8.27 -11.72
C ALA A 238 -18.90 -8.84 -11.59
N LEU A 239 -18.34 -8.85 -10.38
CA LEU A 239 -17.01 -9.42 -10.10
C LEU A 239 -17.07 -10.80 -9.45
N ARG A 240 -16.14 -11.66 -9.86
CA ARG A 240 -15.85 -12.94 -9.20
C ARG A 240 -15.03 -12.72 -7.94
N PHE A 241 -15.19 -13.62 -6.96
CA PHE A 241 -14.41 -13.59 -5.72
C PHE A 241 -12.89 -13.62 -5.98
N SER A 242 -12.42 -14.39 -6.97
CA SER A 242 -11.01 -14.42 -7.37
C SER A 242 -10.49 -13.07 -7.86
N SER A 243 -11.33 -12.33 -8.58
CA SER A 243 -11.00 -11.00 -9.10
C SER A 243 -11.00 -9.95 -8.00
N LEU A 244 -11.94 -10.04 -7.05
CA LEU A 244 -11.94 -9.22 -5.84
C LEU A 244 -10.64 -9.43 -5.04
N VAL A 245 -10.24 -10.68 -4.80
CA VAL A 245 -8.99 -11.00 -4.09
C VAL A 245 -7.79 -10.40 -4.82
N ALA A 246 -7.72 -10.55 -6.16
CA ALA A 246 -6.63 -10.01 -6.96
C ALA A 246 -6.50 -8.49 -6.84
N GLY A 247 -7.62 -7.78 -7.03
CA GLY A 247 -7.66 -6.33 -6.97
C GLY A 247 -7.39 -5.79 -5.57
N LEU A 248 -7.97 -6.40 -4.53
CA LEU A 248 -7.71 -5.98 -3.16
C LEU A 248 -6.28 -6.31 -2.72
N CYS A 249 -5.64 -7.39 -3.20
CA CYS A 249 -4.23 -7.67 -2.90
C CYS A 249 -3.30 -6.63 -3.54
N THR A 250 -3.65 -6.07 -4.69
CA THR A 250 -2.88 -4.98 -5.29
C THR A 250 -3.16 -3.61 -4.68
N GLY A 251 -4.27 -3.49 -3.96
CA GLY A 251 -4.74 -2.29 -3.26
C GLY A 251 -3.91 -1.93 -2.04
N ALA A 252 -2.69 -1.47 -2.25
CA ALA A 252 -1.81 -0.97 -1.17
C ALA A 252 -2.25 0.40 -0.60
N GLY A 253 -3.46 0.87 -0.92
CA GLY A 253 -3.95 2.20 -0.55
C GLY A 253 -3.01 3.32 -1.04
N VAL A 254 -2.80 4.34 -0.21
CA VAL A 254 -1.87 5.45 -0.53
C VAL A 254 -0.39 5.07 -0.43
N GLY A 255 -0.07 3.87 0.07
CA GLY A 255 1.31 3.39 0.24
C GLY A 255 2.10 3.43 -1.07
N LEU A 256 1.51 3.02 -2.18
CA LEU A 256 2.17 3.08 -3.49
C LEU A 256 2.50 4.53 -3.90
N ALA A 257 1.59 5.50 -3.69
CA ALA A 257 1.87 6.90 -3.98
C ALA A 257 3.02 7.45 -3.11
N VAL A 258 3.04 7.09 -1.83
CA VAL A 258 4.11 7.47 -0.89
C VAL A 258 5.44 6.85 -1.30
N LEU A 259 5.47 5.56 -1.68
CA LEU A 259 6.69 4.89 -2.16
C LEU A 259 7.29 5.60 -3.35
N TRP A 260 6.46 5.97 -4.34
CA TRP A 260 6.90 6.69 -5.52
C TRP A 260 7.45 8.09 -5.22
N ARG A 261 6.99 8.71 -4.13
CA ARG A 261 7.48 10.01 -3.67
C ARG A 261 8.74 9.90 -2.82
N ALA A 262 8.78 8.96 -1.88
CA ALA A 262 9.83 8.84 -0.88
C ALA A 262 11.08 8.11 -1.38
N ASN A 263 10.93 7.13 -2.29
CA ASN A 263 12.08 6.40 -2.83
C ASN A 263 12.57 7.04 -4.15
N PRO A 264 13.81 7.59 -4.21
CA PRO A 264 14.31 8.32 -5.38
C PRO A 264 14.51 7.44 -6.62
N SER A 265 14.60 6.12 -6.44
CA SER A 265 14.92 5.18 -7.51
C SER A 265 13.68 4.69 -8.27
N TRP A 266 13.32 5.39 -9.35
CA TRP A 266 12.15 5.07 -10.18
C TRP A 266 12.11 3.61 -10.68
N LYS A 267 13.28 3.00 -10.97
CA LYS A 267 13.38 1.59 -11.38
C LYS A 267 12.97 0.63 -10.27
N GLN A 268 13.28 0.95 -9.01
CA GLN A 268 12.88 0.14 -7.87
C GLN A 268 11.38 0.28 -7.63
N ASN A 269 10.84 1.50 -7.72
CA ASN A 269 9.41 1.75 -7.57
C ASN A 269 8.61 1.00 -8.63
N LEU A 270 9.03 1.07 -9.89
CA LEU A 270 8.39 0.33 -10.98
C LEU A 270 8.47 -1.19 -10.78
N PHE A 271 9.60 -1.71 -10.29
CA PHE A 271 9.74 -3.12 -9.97
C PHE A 271 8.80 -3.54 -8.83
N ILE A 272 8.72 -2.76 -7.75
CA ILE A 272 7.85 -3.06 -6.60
C ILE A 272 6.39 -3.01 -7.03
N THR A 273 5.96 -1.97 -7.75
CA THR A 273 4.61 -1.86 -8.31
C THR A 273 4.28 -3.04 -9.23
N GLY A 274 5.19 -3.40 -10.12
CA GLY A 274 5.03 -4.56 -11.00
C GLY A 274 4.98 -5.89 -10.24
N LEU A 275 5.76 -6.04 -9.17
CA LEU A 275 5.75 -7.19 -8.29
C LEU A 275 4.43 -7.30 -7.52
N THR A 276 3.92 -6.19 -6.99
CA THR A 276 2.61 -6.13 -6.32
C THR A 276 1.52 -6.58 -7.28
N TRP A 277 1.51 -6.04 -8.50
CA TRP A 277 0.56 -6.44 -9.52
C TRP A 277 0.66 -7.92 -9.88
N ALA A 278 1.86 -8.40 -10.17
CA ALA A 278 2.08 -9.80 -10.52
C ALA A 278 1.66 -10.74 -9.38
N ALA A 279 1.96 -10.40 -8.13
CA ALA A 279 1.55 -11.17 -6.96
C ALA A 279 0.03 -11.17 -6.78
N GLY A 280 -0.65 -10.04 -6.92
CA GLY A 280 -2.11 -9.96 -6.84
C GLY A 280 -2.81 -10.69 -7.98
N ALA A 281 -2.35 -10.51 -9.22
CA ALA A 281 -2.86 -11.22 -10.38
C ALA A 281 -2.65 -12.75 -10.25
N PHE A 282 -1.47 -13.17 -9.76
CA PHE A 282 -1.16 -14.58 -9.55
C PHE A 282 -2.14 -15.25 -8.58
N VAL A 283 -2.40 -14.66 -7.40
CA VAL A 283 -3.34 -15.26 -6.44
C VAL A 283 -4.76 -15.33 -7.00
N GLY A 284 -5.20 -14.29 -7.71
CA GLY A 284 -6.50 -14.28 -8.36
C GLY A 284 -6.67 -15.35 -9.43
N VAL A 285 -5.72 -15.45 -10.35
CA VAL A 285 -5.73 -16.47 -11.41
C VAL A 285 -5.58 -17.88 -10.82
N ALA A 286 -4.71 -18.06 -9.84
CA ALA A 286 -4.53 -19.34 -9.16
C ALA A 286 -5.84 -19.79 -8.49
N MET A 287 -6.54 -18.89 -7.78
CA MET A 287 -7.86 -19.19 -7.21
C MET A 287 -8.88 -19.54 -8.28
N GLN A 288 -8.89 -18.80 -9.40
CA GLN A 288 -9.80 -19.09 -10.51
C GLN A 288 -9.55 -20.45 -11.15
N VAL A 289 -8.29 -20.85 -11.31
CA VAL A 289 -7.91 -22.19 -11.81
C VAL A 289 -8.31 -23.27 -10.81
N VAL A 290 -8.05 -23.09 -9.52
CA VAL A 290 -8.45 -24.05 -8.48
C VAL A 290 -9.97 -24.25 -8.52
N VAL A 291 -10.75 -23.18 -8.54
CA VAL A 291 -12.21 -23.29 -8.63
C VAL A 291 -12.63 -23.99 -9.93
N ALA A 292 -12.00 -23.71 -11.07
CA ALA A 292 -12.33 -24.37 -12.34
C ALA A 292 -11.96 -25.86 -12.40
N VAL A 293 -10.98 -26.31 -11.62
CA VAL A 293 -10.52 -27.71 -11.58
C VAL A 293 -11.34 -28.55 -10.60
N PHE A 294 -11.83 -27.94 -9.50
CA PHE A 294 -12.55 -28.64 -8.43
C PHE A 294 -14.08 -28.43 -8.45
N ALA A 295 -14.60 -27.62 -9.39
CA ALA A 295 -16.03 -27.46 -9.65
C ALA A 295 -16.51 -28.43 -10.74
#